data_AF-A0A920N0Z5-F1
#
_entry.id   AF-A0A920N0Z5-F1
#
_cell.length_a   1.000
_cell.length_b   1.000
_cell.length_c   1.000
_cell.angle_alpha   90.00
_cell.angle_beta   90.00
_cell.angle_gamma   90.00
#
_symmetry.space_group_name_H-M   'P 1'
#
loop_
_entity.id
_entity.type
_entity.pdbx_description
1 polymer ?
#
loop_
_entity_poly.entity_id
_entity_poly.type
_entity_poly.pdbx_seq_one_letter_code
_entity_poly.pdbx_strand_id
1 'polypeptide(L)'
;MTKADPVLDLKQHKPQPSNAYGFAFHPDFFKNRTCYISYIQGPQATGTKVCRYRFRSMNPPTIDLASREEIFNWPSGGHNGAAMRFGPDGFLYITAGDGVGPNPPTPPTTARTAATTSPP
;
A
#
# COMPACT_ATOMS: atom_id res chain seq x y z
N MET A 1 -7.42 17.84 -21.18
CA MET A 1 -7.42 16.69 -20.25
C MET A 1 -7.93 17.18 -18.91
N THR A 2 -9.00 16.60 -18.37
CA THR A 2 -9.54 16.97 -17.05
C THR A 2 -8.60 16.44 -15.97
N LYS A 3 -8.14 17.31 -15.06
CA LYS A 3 -7.30 16.91 -13.92
C LYS A 3 -8.18 16.15 -12.92
N ALA A 4 -7.72 15.00 -12.44
CA ALA A 4 -8.43 14.25 -11.40
C ALA A 4 -8.26 14.93 -10.04
N ASP A 5 -9.33 14.95 -9.26
CA ASP A 5 -9.31 15.40 -7.86
C ASP A 5 -8.92 14.22 -6.94
N PRO A 6 -7.76 14.26 -6.26
CA PRO A 6 -7.32 13.16 -5.44
C PRO A 6 -8.13 13.08 -4.14
N VAL A 7 -8.57 11.86 -3.79
CA VAL A 7 -9.20 11.57 -2.48
C VAL A 7 -8.23 11.73 -1.32
N LEU A 8 -6.95 11.46 -1.55
CA LEU A 8 -5.85 11.56 -0.60
C LEU A 8 -4.55 11.82 -1.36
N ASP A 9 -3.73 12.75 -0.87
CA ASP A 9 -2.38 12.97 -1.38
C ASP A 9 -1.34 12.47 -0.36
N LEU A 10 -0.86 11.25 -0.56
CA LEU A 10 0.12 10.61 0.31
C LEU A 10 1.49 11.30 0.29
N LYS A 11 1.80 12.15 -0.70
CA LYS A 11 3.07 12.90 -0.76
C LYS A 11 3.18 13.93 0.38
N GLN A 12 2.05 14.26 0.99
CA GLN A 12 1.99 15.14 2.16
C GLN A 12 2.52 14.46 3.43
N HIS A 13 2.59 13.12 3.47
CA HIS A 13 3.25 12.42 4.58
C HIS A 13 4.76 12.65 4.60
N LYS A 14 5.30 12.64 5.82
CA LYS A 14 6.73 12.76 6.09
C LYS A 14 7.13 11.67 7.10
N PRO A 15 8.15 10.83 6.80
CA PRO A 15 8.79 10.68 5.49
C PRO A 15 7.80 10.31 4.37
N GLN A 16 8.12 10.66 3.13
CA GLN A 16 7.22 10.40 1.99
C GLN A 16 7.12 8.91 1.70
N PRO A 17 5.92 8.38 1.44
CA PRO A 17 5.76 7.01 0.96
C PRO A 17 6.39 6.82 -0.41
N SER A 18 7.03 5.68 -0.65
CA SER A 18 7.61 5.34 -1.95
C SER A 18 6.60 4.66 -2.88
N ASN A 19 5.73 3.83 -2.32
CA ASN A 19 4.75 3.03 -3.07
C ASN A 19 3.48 2.83 -2.24
N ALA A 20 2.32 2.90 -2.87
CA ALA A 20 1.05 2.49 -2.29
C ALA A 20 0.65 1.10 -2.83
N TYR A 21 0.10 0.24 -1.98
CA TYR A 21 -0.18 -1.16 -2.32
C TYR A 21 -1.66 -1.49 -2.23
N GLY A 22 -2.25 -1.29 -1.06
CA GLY A 22 -3.56 -1.81 -0.74
C GLY A 22 -4.49 -0.73 -0.23
N PHE A 23 -5.78 -0.95 -0.47
CA PHE A 23 -6.87 -0.12 0.02
C PHE A 23 -8.05 -1.01 0.40
N ALA A 24 -8.64 -0.79 1.57
CA ALA A 24 -9.82 -1.50 2.02
C ALA A 24 -10.78 -0.56 2.77
N PHE A 25 -12.07 -0.67 2.50
CA PHE A 25 -13.09 -0.03 3.31
C PHE A 25 -13.40 -0.89 4.54
N HIS A 26 -13.72 -0.23 5.66
CA HIS A 26 -14.30 -0.93 6.81
C HIS A 26 -15.67 -1.52 6.43
N PRO A 27 -16.10 -2.69 6.96
CA PRO A 27 -17.41 -3.26 6.66
C PRO A 27 -18.58 -2.29 6.92
N ASP A 28 -18.54 -1.57 8.04
CA ASP A 28 -19.47 -0.48 8.37
C ASP A 28 -19.11 0.91 7.77
N PHE A 29 -18.51 0.96 6.57
CA PHE A 29 -18.04 2.22 5.97
C PHE A 29 -19.09 3.32 5.94
N PHE A 30 -20.35 3.00 5.61
CA PHE A 30 -21.42 4.01 5.55
C PHE A 30 -21.74 4.65 6.91
N LYS A 31 -21.38 4.00 8.02
CA LYS A 31 -21.56 4.52 9.38
C LYS A 31 -20.32 5.27 9.87
N ASN A 32 -19.13 4.70 9.67
CA ASN A 32 -17.89 5.19 10.31
C ASN A 32 -16.90 5.87 9.35
N ARG A 33 -17.15 5.82 8.04
CA ARG A 33 -16.33 6.41 6.98
C ARG A 33 -14.85 6.01 7.05
N THR A 34 -14.56 4.82 7.55
CA THR A 34 -13.20 4.36 7.83
C THR A 34 -12.65 3.53 6.67
N CYS A 35 -11.41 3.79 6.30
CA CYS A 35 -10.66 3.00 5.34
C CYS A 35 -9.26 2.69 5.86
N TYR A 36 -8.61 1.73 5.19
CA TYR A 36 -7.27 1.26 5.49
C TYR A 36 -6.44 1.37 4.23
N ILE A 37 -5.24 1.91 4.35
CA ILE A 37 -4.31 2.10 3.25
C ILE A 37 -2.98 1.49 3.66
N SER A 38 -2.41 0.70 2.75
CA SER A 38 -1.06 0.15 2.91
C SER A 38 -0.09 0.79 1.93
N TYR A 39 1.08 1.17 2.44
CA TYR A 39 2.13 1.83 1.66
C TYR A 39 3.51 1.59 2.29
N ILE A 40 4.59 1.74 1.52
CA ILE A 40 5.96 1.68 2.03
C ILE A 40 6.43 3.08 2.41
N GLN A 41 7.01 3.23 3.59
CA GLN A 41 7.52 4.51 4.07
C GLN A 41 8.92 4.39 4.67
N GLY A 42 9.87 5.17 4.16
CA GLY A 42 11.25 5.23 4.68
C GLY A 42 12.17 4.09 4.20
N PRO A 43 13.43 4.06 4.67
CA PRO A 43 14.39 2.99 4.38
C PRO A 43 13.97 1.65 5.02
N GLN A 44 14.64 0.55 4.65
CA GLN A 44 14.19 -0.84 4.88
C GLN A 44 13.67 -1.16 6.31
N ALA A 45 14.15 -0.44 7.34
CA ALA A 45 13.78 -0.63 8.75
C ALA A 45 12.35 -0.19 9.14
N THR A 46 11.64 0.63 8.32
CA THR A 46 10.26 1.11 8.62
C THR A 46 9.21 0.71 7.58
N GLY A 47 9.56 -0.29 6.77
CA GLY A 47 8.92 -0.81 5.57
C GLY A 47 7.43 -0.55 5.30
N THR A 48 6.64 -1.63 5.29
CA THR A 48 5.22 -1.59 4.95
C THR A 48 4.43 -1.11 6.14
N LYS A 49 3.66 -0.04 5.94
CA LYS A 49 2.72 0.52 6.90
C LYS A 49 1.31 0.18 6.50
N VAL A 50 0.48 -0.17 7.46
CA VAL A 50 -0.97 -0.23 7.32
C VAL A 50 -1.57 0.82 8.25
N CYS A 51 -2.21 1.81 7.65
CA CYS A 51 -2.79 2.93 8.38
C CYS A 51 -4.30 3.00 8.16
N ARG A 52 -5.03 3.26 9.25
CA ARG A 52 -6.44 3.61 9.26
C ARG A 52 -6.60 5.11 9.01
N TYR A 53 -7.61 5.47 8.23
CA TYR A 53 -8.02 6.86 7.97
C TYR A 53 -9.54 6.99 7.98
N ARG A 54 -10.03 8.23 8.10
CA ARG A 54 -11.45 8.59 7.98
C ARG A 54 -11.68 9.58 6.84
N PHE A 55 -12.80 9.41 6.12
CA PHE A 55 -13.25 10.40 5.15
C PHE A 55 -13.86 11.61 5.85
N ARG A 56 -13.41 12.79 5.45
CA ARG A 56 -13.94 14.10 5.87
C ARG A 56 -15.19 14.47 5.06
N SER A 57 -15.15 14.29 3.75
CA SER A 57 -16.28 14.52 2.84
C SER A 57 -16.46 13.33 1.91
N MET A 58 -17.68 13.17 1.37
CA MET A 58 -18.02 12.17 0.35
C MET A 58 -18.44 12.80 -0.98
N ASN A 59 -18.56 14.13 -1.04
CA ASN A 59 -18.92 14.85 -2.27
C ASN A 59 -18.20 16.21 -2.34
N PRO A 60 -17.04 16.31 -3.01
CA PRO A 60 -16.22 15.19 -3.48
C PRO A 60 -15.59 14.42 -2.30
N PRO A 61 -15.25 13.13 -2.49
CA PRO A 61 -14.64 12.32 -1.45
C PRO A 61 -13.25 12.86 -1.08
N THR A 62 -13.03 13.12 0.22
CA THR A 62 -11.71 13.53 0.74
C THR A 62 -11.41 12.82 2.05
N ILE A 63 -10.20 12.29 2.18
CA ILE A 63 -9.69 11.69 3.42
C ILE A 63 -9.02 12.76 4.27
N ASP A 64 -9.28 12.73 5.58
CA ASP A 64 -8.58 13.57 6.54
C ASP A 64 -7.21 12.96 6.88
N LEU A 65 -6.13 13.62 6.47
CA LEU A 65 -4.77 13.19 6.78
C LEU A 65 -4.47 13.18 8.29
N ALA A 66 -5.13 14.05 9.07
CA ALA A 66 -4.94 14.11 10.52
C ALA A 66 -5.59 12.92 11.25
N SER A 67 -6.55 12.24 10.60
CA SER A 67 -7.20 11.05 11.14
C SER A 67 -6.35 9.77 11.07
N ARG A 68 -5.13 9.88 10.52
CA ARG A 68 -4.22 8.75 10.33
C ARG A 68 -3.90 8.07 11.66
N GLU A 69 -4.07 6.76 11.68
CA GLU A 69 -3.61 5.91 12.76
C GLU A 69 -2.87 4.70 12.21
N GLU A 70 -1.63 4.49 12.65
CA GLU A 70 -0.84 3.32 12.27
C GLU A 70 -1.33 2.10 13.05
N ILE A 71 -1.83 1.10 12.33
CA ILE A 71 -2.39 -0.13 12.92
C ILE A 71 -1.33 -1.24 12.92
N PHE A 72 -0.48 -1.25 11.89
CA PHE A 72 0.55 -2.26 11.73
C PHE A 72 1.75 -1.71 10.95
N ASN A 73 2.94 -2.19 11.32
CA ASN A 73 4.21 -1.86 10.68
C ASN A 73 5.07 -3.12 10.61
N TRP A 74 5.63 -3.38 9.44
CA TRP A 74 6.45 -4.56 9.14
C TRP A 74 7.65 -4.17 8.27
N PRO A 75 8.86 -4.71 8.51
CA PRO A 75 10.04 -4.45 7.70
C PRO A 75 9.83 -4.69 6.19
N SER A 76 10.53 -3.94 5.33
CA SER A 76 10.42 -4.09 3.86
C SER A 76 11.80 -4.27 3.27
N GLY A 77 11.97 -5.29 2.43
CA GLY A 77 13.20 -5.52 1.67
C GLY A 77 12.99 -6.21 0.33
N GLY A 78 11.73 -6.56 -0.01
CA GLY A 78 11.34 -7.34 -1.17
C GLY A 78 10.09 -8.17 -0.85
N HIS A 79 9.36 -8.59 -1.89
CA HIS A 79 8.08 -9.32 -1.81
C HIS A 79 7.10 -8.81 -0.73
N ASN A 80 6.95 -7.50 -0.57
CA ASN A 80 6.40 -6.88 0.65
C ASN A 80 4.95 -7.24 1.05
N GLY A 81 4.18 -7.93 0.19
CA GLY A 81 2.79 -8.29 0.45
C GLY A 81 1.87 -7.07 0.42
N ALA A 82 1.21 -6.80 1.56
CA ALA A 82 0.36 -5.63 1.81
C ALA A 82 -1.04 -5.66 1.19
N ALA A 83 -1.47 -6.79 0.60
CA ALA A 83 -2.88 -7.00 0.26
C ALA A 83 -3.73 -7.07 1.54
N MET A 84 -4.92 -6.46 1.48
CA MET A 84 -5.80 -6.30 2.64
C MET A 84 -7.23 -6.69 2.29
N ARG A 85 -7.89 -7.42 3.20
CA ARG A 85 -9.31 -7.75 3.08
C ARG A 85 -9.95 -8.00 4.44
N PHE A 86 -11.20 -7.59 4.59
CA PHE A 86 -12.02 -7.98 5.72
C PHE A 86 -12.60 -9.39 5.52
N GLY A 87 -12.43 -10.25 6.51
CA GLY A 87 -13.10 -11.54 6.58
C GLY A 87 -14.56 -11.42 7.01
N PRO A 88 -15.36 -12.50 6.84
CA PRO A 88 -16.75 -12.54 7.29
C PRO A 88 -16.89 -12.46 8.82
N ASP A 89 -15.81 -12.72 9.55
CA ASP A 89 -15.67 -12.60 11.00
C ASP A 89 -15.34 -11.17 11.47
N GLY A 90 -15.19 -10.22 10.55
CA GLY A 90 -14.96 -8.81 10.86
C GLY A 90 -13.51 -8.44 11.10
N PHE A 91 -12.56 -9.38 10.98
CA PHE A 91 -11.13 -9.07 11.11
C PHE A 91 -10.53 -8.58 9.79
N LEU A 92 -9.56 -7.67 9.90
CA LEU A 92 -8.75 -7.22 8.77
C LEU A 92 -7.56 -8.17 8.59
N TYR A 93 -7.54 -8.89 7.47
CA TYR A 93 -6.44 -9.75 7.07
C TYR A 93 -5.46 -8.98 6.21
N ILE A 94 -4.17 -9.11 6.54
CA ILE A 94 -3.07 -8.43 5.87
C ILE A 94 -2.06 -9.51 5.46
N THR A 95 -1.69 -9.53 4.18
CA THR A 95 -0.59 -10.39 3.71
C THR A 95 0.75 -9.74 4.02
N ALA A 96 1.68 -10.49 4.59
CA ALA A 96 3.04 -10.05 4.83
C ALA A 96 4.00 -10.74 3.86
N GLY A 97 4.96 -9.97 3.37
CA GLY A 97 6.08 -10.49 2.60
C GLY A 97 7.08 -11.28 3.41
N ASP A 98 8.07 -11.87 2.73
CA ASP A 98 9.28 -12.37 3.38
C ASP A 98 10.24 -11.23 3.77
N GLY A 99 10.06 -10.04 3.17
CA GLY A 99 10.81 -8.84 3.51
C GLY A 99 12.27 -8.92 3.05
N VAL A 100 12.61 -9.88 2.19
CA VAL A 100 13.97 -10.07 1.69
C VAL A 100 14.04 -9.76 0.20
N GLY A 101 15.18 -9.21 -0.21
CA GLY A 101 15.50 -9.06 -1.63
C GLY A 101 15.75 -10.42 -2.28
N PRO A 102 15.84 -10.47 -3.63
CA PRO A 102 16.20 -11.69 -4.34
C PRO A 102 17.54 -12.25 -3.83
N ASN A 103 17.58 -13.57 -3.60
CA ASN A 103 18.78 -14.32 -3.23
C ASN A 103 18.95 -15.52 -4.18
N PRO A 104 19.96 -15.54 -5.07
CA PRO A 104 21.08 -14.59 -5.15
C PRO A 104 20.66 -13.20 -5.67
N PRO A 105 21.44 -12.14 -5.39
CA PRO A 105 21.16 -10.81 -5.90
C PRO A 105 21.09 -10.84 -7.43
N THR A 106 20.04 -10.26 -8.02
CA THR A 106 19.99 -10.08 -9.48
C THR A 106 21.08 -9.10 -9.90
N PRO A 107 22.08 -9.51 -10.69
CA PRO A 107 23.06 -8.57 -11.21
C PRO A 107 22.37 -7.58 -12.17
N PRO A 108 22.80 -6.30 -12.20
CA PRO A 108 22.17 -5.23 -12.98
C PRO A 108 22.12 -5.49 -14.50
N THR A 109 22.78 -6.53 -14.99
CA THR A 109 22.82 -6.93 -16.41
C THR A 109 21.66 -7.79 -16.88
N THR A 110 20.78 -8.28 -16.00
CA THR A 110 19.72 -9.25 -16.38
C THR A 110 18.41 -8.62 -16.87
N ALA A 111 18.30 -7.28 -16.88
CA ALA A 111 17.12 -6.55 -17.37
C ALA A 111 17.17 -6.23 -18.89
N ARG A 112 17.81 -7.08 -19.70
CA ARG A 112 17.72 -7.03 -21.18
C ARG A 112 17.17 -8.34 -21.72
N THR A 113 15.88 -8.30 -22.07
CA THR A 113 15.21 -9.10 -23.12
C THR A 113 15.50 -10.60 -23.17
N ALA A 114 14.57 -11.40 -22.63
CA ALA A 114 14.28 -12.72 -23.18
C ALA A 114 13.02 -12.62 -24.05
N ALA A 115 13.19 -12.18 -25.30
CA ALA A 115 12.21 -12.47 -26.34
C ALA A 115 12.58 -13.84 -26.90
N THR A 116 11.85 -14.87 -26.50
CA THR A 116 11.97 -16.21 -27.07
C THR A 116 11.47 -16.19 -28.51
N THR A 117 12.38 -16.30 -29.48
CA THR A 117 12.04 -16.87 -30.79
C THR A 117 12.31 -18.36 -30.73
N SER A 118 11.27 -19.17 -30.86
CA SER A 118 11.36 -20.63 -31.01
C SER A 118 12.17 -21.00 -32.26
N PRO A 119 12.96 -22.09 -32.25
CA PRO A 119 13.73 -22.53 -33.41
C PRO A 119 12.85 -23.30 -34.42
N PRO A 120 13.25 -23.39 -35.71
CA PRO A 120 12.76 -24.43 -36.62
C PRO A 120 13.36 -25.80 -36.27
#